data_AF-A0A7J3G5A0-F1
#
_entry.id   AF-A0A7J3G5A0-F1
#
_cell.length_a   1.000
_cell.length_b   1.000
_cell.length_c   1.000
_cell.angle_alpha   90.00
_cell.angle_beta   90.00
_cell.angle_gamma   90.00
#
_symmetry.space_group_name_H-M   'P 1'
#
loop_
_entity.id
_entity.type
_entity.pdbx_description
1 polymer ?
#
loop_
_entity_poly.entity_id
_entity_poly.type
_entity_poly.pdbx_seq_one_letter_code
_entity_poly.pdbx_strand_id
1 'polypeptide(L)'
;MKVIVTALPGSGKTTTIKKVVEKMPSLVVVNYGDLMFEEASKLYGISHRDDMRKKLGLRDYQRLQMSAAERIEAMNNVVVDTHSVIKTPFGYYPGLPSEAVRIMNPHLIVFLDCRPEDILSRRLKDVAEGVDRKRETESVEAIEADQQMSKFFVAAAANTAACYLKVVSLRYEQRRPFEHAEAAAEEIVQTIKSLSSI
;
A
#
# COMPACT_ATOMS: atom_id res chain seq x y z
N MET A 1 -0.84 4.18 17.78
CA MET A 1 -0.96 4.77 16.42
C MET A 1 -1.00 3.67 15.36
N LYS A 2 -1.90 3.74 14.38
CA LYS A 2 -1.96 2.79 13.24
C LYS A 2 -1.99 3.58 11.94
N VAL A 3 -0.99 3.40 11.09
CA VAL A 3 -0.83 4.14 9.83
C VAL A 3 -0.83 3.16 8.67
N ILE A 4 -1.67 3.38 7.67
CA ILE A 4 -1.65 2.58 6.45
C ILE A 4 -0.98 3.41 5.36
N VAL A 5 0.09 2.89 4.76
CA VAL A 5 0.75 3.53 3.62
C VAL A 5 0.37 2.76 2.36
N THR A 6 -0.30 3.46 1.47
CA THR A 6 -0.78 2.93 0.19
C THR A 6 -0.11 3.65 -0.97
N ALA A 7 0.12 2.92 -2.03
CA ALA A 7 0.60 3.46 -3.29
C ALA A 7 0.37 2.43 -4.40
N LEU A 8 0.44 2.91 -5.64
CA LEU A 8 0.55 2.04 -6.79
C LEU A 8 1.92 1.31 -6.76
N PRO A 9 2.01 0.05 -7.24
CA PRO A 9 3.31 -0.58 -7.40
C PRO A 9 4.26 0.24 -8.29
N GLY A 10 5.52 0.38 -7.87
CA GLY A 10 6.52 1.24 -8.53
C GLY A 10 6.65 2.64 -7.92
N SER A 11 5.78 3.03 -6.98
CA SER A 11 5.83 4.35 -6.33
C SER A 11 6.90 4.48 -5.22
N GLY A 12 7.71 3.45 -4.94
CA GLY A 12 8.77 3.50 -3.92
C GLY A 12 8.30 3.34 -2.46
N LYS A 13 7.04 2.91 -2.24
CA LYS A 13 6.42 2.74 -0.92
C LYS A 13 7.27 2.00 0.11
N THR A 14 7.82 0.83 -0.24
CA THR A 14 8.64 0.05 0.71
C THR A 14 9.88 0.82 1.16
N THR A 15 10.52 1.57 0.24
CA THR A 15 11.67 2.43 0.56
C THR A 15 11.25 3.61 1.44
N THR A 16 10.09 4.22 1.17
CA THR A 16 9.53 5.28 2.01
C THR A 16 9.27 4.78 3.43
N ILE A 17 8.64 3.62 3.59
CA ILE A 17 8.33 3.03 4.90
C ILE A 17 9.61 2.74 5.69
N LYS A 18 10.66 2.22 5.05
CA LYS A 18 11.98 2.03 5.70
C LYS A 18 12.50 3.34 6.29
N LYS A 19 12.48 4.43 5.52
CA LYS A 19 12.92 5.76 5.99
C LYS A 19 12.02 6.33 7.10
N VAL A 20 10.71 6.05 7.07
CA VAL A 20 9.80 6.42 8.17
C VAL A 20 10.24 5.72 9.47
N VAL A 21 10.53 4.42 9.41
CA VAL A 21 10.90 3.62 10.59
C VAL A 21 12.31 3.96 11.09
N GLU A 22 13.25 4.30 10.20
CA GLU A 22 14.56 4.86 10.60
C GLU A 22 14.40 6.13 11.46
N LYS A 23 13.41 6.98 11.16
CA LYS A 23 13.09 8.20 11.91
C LYS A 23 12.18 7.95 13.12
N MET A 24 11.43 6.85 13.12
CA MET A 24 10.47 6.47 14.15
C MET A 24 10.59 4.97 14.47
N PRO A 25 11.66 4.54 15.16
CA PRO A 25 11.99 3.12 15.36
C PRO A 25 11.00 2.36 16.23
N SER A 26 10.12 3.07 16.94
CA SER A 26 9.00 2.48 17.69
C SER A 26 7.87 1.96 16.80
N LEU A 27 7.88 2.27 15.50
CA LEU A 27 6.88 1.80 14.55
C LEU A 27 7.23 0.40 14.03
N VAL A 28 6.32 -0.54 14.17
CA VAL A 28 6.42 -1.89 13.62
C VAL A 28 5.91 -1.88 12.18
N VAL A 29 6.69 -2.42 11.25
CA VAL A 29 6.26 -2.55 9.84
C VAL A 29 5.57 -3.88 9.64
N VAL A 30 4.40 -3.83 8.99
CA VAL A 30 3.63 -5.02 8.64
C VAL A 30 3.21 -4.92 7.18
N ASN A 31 3.43 -5.98 6.41
CA ASN A 31 2.89 -6.05 5.05
C ASN A 31 1.56 -6.81 5.07
N TYR A 32 0.49 -6.13 4.67
CA TYR A 32 -0.86 -6.70 4.75
C TYR A 32 -1.01 -7.98 3.92
N GLY A 33 -0.42 -8.02 2.72
CA GLY A 33 -0.52 -9.20 1.88
C GLY A 33 0.39 -10.35 2.31
N ASP A 34 1.42 -10.10 3.12
CA ASP A 34 2.22 -11.18 3.72
C ASP A 34 1.43 -11.84 4.86
N LEU A 35 0.72 -11.06 5.69
CA LEU A 35 -0.20 -11.63 6.69
C LEU A 35 -1.30 -12.49 6.04
N MET A 36 -1.88 -12.02 4.94
CA MET A 36 -2.84 -12.80 4.16
C MET A 36 -2.21 -14.08 3.60
N PHE A 37 -0.96 -14.02 3.14
CA PHE A 37 -0.26 -15.17 2.57
C PHE A 37 0.08 -16.23 3.62
N GLU A 38 0.50 -15.83 4.82
CA GLU A 38 0.71 -16.75 5.94
C GLU A 38 -0.53 -17.58 6.24
N GLU A 39 -1.70 -16.94 6.30
CA GLU A 39 -3.00 -17.59 6.49
C GLU A 39 -3.37 -18.46 5.29
N ALA A 40 -3.18 -17.95 4.06
CA ALA A 40 -3.50 -18.68 2.84
C ALA A 40 -2.68 -19.96 2.67
N SER A 41 -1.40 -19.91 3.05
CA SER A 41 -0.51 -21.05 3.00
C SER A 41 -0.97 -22.16 3.93
N LYS A 42 -1.41 -21.81 5.15
CA LYS A 42 -1.93 -22.76 6.14
C LYS A 42 -3.28 -23.35 5.75
N LEU A 43 -4.21 -22.52 5.29
CA LEU A 43 -5.60 -22.94 5.05
C LEU A 43 -5.83 -23.57 3.67
N TYR A 44 -5.07 -23.14 2.65
CA TYR A 44 -5.32 -23.51 1.26
C TYR A 44 -4.08 -24.06 0.54
N GLY A 45 -2.94 -24.23 1.23
CA GLY A 45 -1.71 -24.76 0.63
C GLY A 45 -1.09 -23.86 -0.43
N ILE A 46 -1.35 -22.54 -0.38
CA ILE A 46 -0.78 -21.58 -1.33
C ILE A 46 0.73 -21.43 -1.09
N SER A 47 1.52 -21.66 -2.14
CA SER A 47 3.00 -21.62 -2.07
C SER A 47 3.60 -20.26 -2.46
N HIS A 48 2.85 -19.43 -3.20
CA HIS A 48 3.30 -18.10 -3.64
C HIS A 48 2.23 -17.04 -3.42
N ARG A 49 2.62 -15.86 -2.94
CA ARG A 49 1.71 -14.74 -2.63
C ARG A 49 0.84 -14.34 -3.81
N ASP A 50 1.40 -14.29 -5.02
CA ASP A 50 0.66 -13.90 -6.23
C ASP A 50 -0.35 -14.96 -6.69
N ASP A 51 -0.22 -16.21 -6.25
CA ASP A 51 -1.17 -17.27 -6.56
C ASP A 51 -2.47 -17.10 -5.79
N MET A 52 -2.49 -16.41 -4.64
CA MET A 52 -3.71 -16.15 -3.87
C MET A 52 -4.80 -15.53 -4.75
N ARG A 53 -4.44 -14.58 -5.62
CA ARG A 53 -5.39 -13.87 -6.49
C ARG A 53 -5.91 -14.73 -7.65
N LYS A 54 -5.21 -15.81 -8.00
CA LYS A 54 -5.54 -16.69 -9.12
C LYS A 54 -6.29 -17.93 -8.66
N LYS A 55 -5.93 -18.45 -7.49
CA LYS A 55 -6.38 -19.76 -6.98
C LYS A 55 -7.52 -19.66 -5.96
N LEU A 56 -7.67 -18.53 -5.27
CA LEU A 56 -8.72 -18.35 -4.28
C LEU A 56 -9.96 -17.70 -4.89
N GLY A 57 -11.14 -18.18 -4.47
CA GLY A 57 -12.39 -17.50 -4.74
C GLY A 57 -12.46 -16.15 -4.00
N LEU A 58 -13.29 -15.23 -4.50
CA LEU A 58 -13.43 -13.89 -3.92
C LEU A 58 -13.77 -13.92 -2.41
N ARG A 59 -14.65 -14.82 -1.99
CA ARG A 59 -15.05 -14.95 -0.58
C ARG A 59 -13.91 -15.38 0.32
N ASP A 60 -13.09 -16.33 -0.13
CA ASP A 60 -11.93 -16.80 0.64
C ASP A 60 -10.85 -15.73 0.71
N TYR A 61 -10.64 -15.00 -0.40
CA TYR A 61 -9.75 -13.84 -0.42
C TYR A 61 -10.20 -12.75 0.56
N GLN A 62 -11.50 -12.46 0.64
CA GLN A 62 -12.08 -11.53 1.61
C GLN A 62 -11.90 -12.00 3.06
N ARG A 63 -12.08 -13.30 3.33
CA ARG A 63 -11.83 -13.87 4.67
C ARG A 63 -10.38 -13.69 5.10
N LEU A 64 -9.43 -13.92 4.20
CA LEU A 64 -8.00 -13.67 4.48
C LEU A 64 -7.73 -12.19 4.76
N GLN A 65 -8.40 -11.28 4.06
CA GLN A 65 -8.32 -9.85 4.36
C GLN A 65 -8.85 -9.53 5.76
N MET A 66 -9.99 -10.11 6.18
CA MET A 66 -10.52 -9.88 7.52
C MET A 66 -9.60 -10.44 8.62
N SER A 67 -9.09 -11.66 8.44
CA SER A 67 -8.12 -12.26 9.39
C SER A 67 -6.85 -11.40 9.51
N ALA A 68 -6.29 -10.96 8.39
CA ALA A 68 -5.13 -10.07 8.41
C ALA A 68 -5.45 -8.70 9.05
N ALA A 69 -6.66 -8.18 8.86
CA ALA A 69 -7.11 -6.93 9.46
C ALA A 69 -7.23 -7.05 11.00
N GLU A 70 -7.78 -8.16 11.51
CA GLU A 70 -7.87 -8.44 12.95
C GLU A 70 -6.48 -8.53 13.59
N ARG A 71 -5.52 -9.18 12.91
CA ARG A 71 -4.12 -9.24 13.36
C ARG A 71 -3.49 -7.86 13.45
N ILE A 72 -3.76 -6.97 12.48
CA ILE A 72 -3.27 -5.58 12.49
C ILE A 72 -3.94 -4.76 13.59
N GLU A 73 -5.24 -4.98 13.81
CA GLU A 73 -6.01 -4.28 14.86
C GLU A 73 -5.37 -4.46 16.23
N ALA A 74 -4.99 -5.70 16.56
CA ALA A 74 -4.36 -6.05 17.83
C ALA A 74 -2.93 -5.46 18.01
N MET A 75 -2.35 -4.86 16.98
CA MET A 75 -1.01 -4.28 17.03
C MET A 75 -1.04 -2.80 17.41
N ASN A 76 -0.05 -2.40 18.23
CA ASN A 76 0.19 -1.02 18.59
C ASN A 76 1.36 -0.45 17.77
N ASN A 77 1.25 0.82 17.38
CA ASN A 77 2.32 1.55 16.70
C ASN A 77 2.78 0.85 15.42
N VAL A 78 1.84 0.58 14.51
CA VAL A 78 2.08 -0.18 13.28
C VAL A 78 1.98 0.71 12.05
N VAL A 79 2.88 0.47 11.08
CA VAL A 79 2.81 0.98 9.71
C VAL A 79 2.50 -0.19 8.78
N VAL A 80 1.35 -0.13 8.12
CA VAL A 80 0.85 -1.17 7.23
C VAL A 80 1.24 -0.84 5.79
N ASP A 81 2.06 -1.70 5.17
CA ASP A 81 2.36 -1.69 3.74
C ASP A 81 1.27 -2.46 2.98
N THR A 82 0.48 -1.75 2.16
CA THR A 82 -0.52 -2.39 1.29
C THR A 82 -0.72 -1.63 -0.02
N HIS A 83 -1.23 -2.30 -1.04
CA HIS A 83 -1.59 -1.65 -2.30
C HIS A 83 -2.92 -0.92 -2.15
N SER A 84 -3.09 0.20 -2.86
CA SER A 84 -4.36 0.93 -2.88
C SER A 84 -5.44 0.13 -3.61
N VAL A 85 -5.09 -0.42 -4.77
CA VAL A 85 -5.94 -1.25 -5.61
C VAL A 85 -5.15 -2.45 -6.13
N ILE A 86 -5.88 -3.50 -6.47
CA ILE A 86 -5.39 -4.70 -7.12
C ILE A 86 -6.06 -4.78 -8.48
N LYS A 87 -5.27 -4.74 -9.55
CA LYS A 87 -5.76 -5.03 -10.89
C LYS A 87 -6.03 -6.52 -11.04
N THR A 88 -7.21 -6.85 -11.55
CA THR A 88 -7.67 -8.20 -11.83
C THR A 88 -8.20 -8.26 -13.27
N PRO A 89 -8.39 -9.46 -13.85
CA PRO A 89 -9.08 -9.61 -15.14
C PRO A 89 -10.51 -9.02 -15.17
N PHE A 90 -11.12 -8.78 -14.01
CA PHE A 90 -12.48 -8.22 -13.87
C PHE A 90 -12.48 -6.70 -13.56
N GLY A 91 -11.31 -6.04 -13.60
CA GLY A 91 -11.15 -4.64 -13.23
C GLY A 91 -10.45 -4.45 -11.88
N TYR A 92 -10.76 -3.37 -11.16
CA TYR A 92 -10.12 -3.00 -9.91
C TYR A 92 -10.78 -3.66 -8.71
N TYR A 93 -9.96 -4.24 -7.84
CA TYR A 93 -10.37 -4.70 -6.52
C TYR A 93 -9.72 -3.82 -5.44
N PRO A 94 -10.46 -3.38 -4.40
CA PRO A 94 -9.90 -2.53 -3.36
C PRO A 94 -8.85 -3.28 -2.54
N GLY A 95 -7.67 -2.67 -2.35
CA GLY A 95 -6.68 -3.19 -1.40
C GLY A 95 -7.10 -3.00 0.06
N LEU A 96 -8.02 -2.06 0.30
CA LEU A 96 -8.61 -1.74 1.60
C LEU A 96 -10.15 -1.78 1.50
N PRO A 97 -10.77 -2.97 1.45
CA PRO A 97 -12.22 -3.07 1.48
C PRO A 97 -12.80 -2.51 2.78
N SER A 98 -14.04 -2.02 2.72
CA SER A 98 -14.71 -1.31 3.81
C SER A 98 -14.75 -2.07 5.14
N GLU A 99 -14.89 -3.38 5.10
CA GLU A 99 -14.90 -4.22 6.31
C GLU A 99 -13.49 -4.32 6.92
N ALA A 100 -12.47 -4.61 6.11
CA ALA A 100 -11.09 -4.70 6.58
C ALA A 100 -10.60 -3.37 7.19
N VAL A 101 -10.89 -2.24 6.56
CA VAL A 101 -10.43 -0.94 7.09
C VAL A 101 -11.16 -0.55 8.38
N ARG A 102 -12.43 -0.95 8.55
CA ARG A 102 -13.16 -0.80 9.82
C ARG A 102 -12.54 -1.63 10.93
N ILE A 103 -12.20 -2.88 10.64
CA ILE A 103 -11.53 -3.77 11.59
C ILE A 103 -10.16 -3.19 11.96
N MET A 104 -9.31 -2.84 10.98
CA MET A 104 -7.98 -2.30 11.25
C MET A 104 -8.01 -1.03 12.12
N ASN A 105 -9.08 -0.22 12.00
CA ASN A 105 -9.28 1.03 12.73
C ASN A 105 -8.04 1.97 12.67
N PRO A 106 -7.60 2.36 11.46
CA PRO A 106 -6.42 3.20 11.31
C PRO A 106 -6.67 4.63 11.79
N HIS A 107 -5.60 5.31 12.19
CA HIS A 107 -5.65 6.75 12.54
C HIS A 107 -5.34 7.61 11.30
N LEU A 108 -4.52 7.07 10.40
CA LEU A 108 -4.04 7.76 9.21
C LEU A 108 -3.91 6.76 8.05
N ILE A 109 -4.46 7.13 6.90
CA ILE A 109 -4.14 6.50 5.62
C ILE A 109 -3.31 7.49 4.80
N VAL A 110 -2.20 7.02 4.27
CA VAL A 110 -1.29 7.76 3.40
C VAL A 110 -1.42 7.22 1.98
N PHE A 111 -1.48 8.13 1.01
CA PHE A 111 -1.35 7.79 -0.41
C PHE A 111 -0.14 8.51 -1.01
N LEU A 112 0.78 7.75 -1.60
CA LEU A 112 1.91 8.32 -2.34
C LEU A 112 1.50 8.57 -3.80
N ASP A 113 1.35 9.84 -4.17
CA ASP A 113 0.96 10.27 -5.52
C ASP A 113 2.21 10.67 -6.30
N CYS A 114 2.64 9.82 -7.23
CA CYS A 114 3.87 10.06 -7.99
C CYS A 114 3.55 10.52 -9.42
N ARG A 115 4.55 11.07 -10.10
CA ARG A 115 4.50 11.16 -11.55
C ARG A 115 4.35 9.76 -12.18
N PRO A 116 3.43 9.55 -13.12
CA PRO A 116 3.30 8.26 -13.80
C PRO A 116 4.56 7.87 -14.59
N GLU A 117 5.35 8.85 -15.08
CA GLU A 117 6.62 8.58 -15.76
C GLU A 117 7.67 7.97 -14.82
N ASP A 118 7.73 8.44 -13.57
CA ASP A 118 8.65 7.90 -12.56
C ASP A 118 8.27 6.47 -12.17
N ILE A 119 6.96 6.20 -12.05
CA ILE A 119 6.46 4.86 -11.78
C ILE A 119 6.83 3.93 -12.95
N LEU A 120 6.62 4.38 -14.20
CA LEU A 120 6.98 3.60 -15.38
C LEU A 120 8.48 3.32 -15.41
N SER A 121 9.32 4.34 -15.24
CA SER A 121 10.78 4.21 -15.22
C SER A 121 11.25 3.21 -14.16
N ARG A 122 10.69 3.26 -12.94
CA ARG A 122 11.02 2.32 -11.85
C ARG A 122 10.58 0.89 -12.17
N ARG A 123 9.39 0.71 -12.75
CA ARG A 123 8.91 -0.61 -13.16
C ARG A 123 9.77 -1.24 -14.25
N LEU A 124 10.20 -0.45 -15.24
CA LEU A 124 11.11 -0.91 -16.29
C LEU A 124 12.47 -1.33 -15.73
N LYS A 125 12.97 -0.62 -14.72
CA LYS A 125 14.19 -1.02 -13.98
C LYS A 125 14.00 -2.33 -13.21
N ASP A 126 12.92 -2.47 -12.45
CA ASP A 126 12.59 -3.71 -11.72
C ASP A 126 12.58 -4.93 -12.67
N VAL A 127 11.99 -4.77 -13.86
CA VAL A 127 11.94 -5.83 -14.90
C VAL A 127 13.34 -6.15 -15.43
N ALA A 128 14.14 -5.13 -15.73
CA ALA A 128 15.53 -5.32 -16.17
C ALA A 128 16.39 -6.04 -15.11
N GLU A 129 16.02 -5.91 -13.83
CA GLU A 129 16.66 -6.59 -12.69
C GLU A 129 16.07 -7.99 -12.40
N GLY A 130 15.19 -8.51 -13.28
CA GLY A 130 14.64 -9.87 -13.18
C GLY A 130 13.49 -10.02 -12.19
N VAL A 131 12.90 -8.92 -11.72
CA VAL A 131 11.70 -8.94 -10.88
C VAL A 131 10.49 -9.16 -11.80
N ASP A 132 10.13 -10.42 -12.06
CA ASP A 132 8.99 -10.78 -12.91
C ASP A 132 7.68 -10.23 -12.34
N ARG A 133 7.27 -9.09 -12.88
CA ARG A 133 5.98 -8.47 -12.66
C ARG A 133 5.40 -8.22 -14.04
N LYS A 134 4.53 -9.12 -14.53
CA LYS A 134 3.75 -9.06 -15.79
C LYS A 134 2.98 -7.75 -16.03
N ARG A 135 3.66 -6.62 -16.09
CA ARG A 135 3.12 -5.24 -16.18
C ARG A 135 3.96 -4.38 -17.14
N GLU A 136 4.73 -5.06 -17.99
CA GLU A 136 5.77 -4.52 -18.87
C GLU A 136 5.23 -3.61 -19.99
N THR A 137 3.91 -3.49 -20.14
CA THR A 137 3.26 -2.82 -21.28
C THR A 137 2.28 -1.72 -20.87
N GLU A 138 2.28 -1.25 -19.62
CA GLU A 138 1.36 -0.17 -19.19
C GLU A 138 1.88 1.21 -19.62
N SER A 139 1.04 1.98 -20.33
CA SER A 139 1.37 3.35 -20.75
C SER A 139 1.32 4.33 -19.58
N VAL A 140 1.89 5.53 -19.75
CA VAL A 140 1.85 6.62 -18.75
C VAL A 140 0.40 6.97 -18.40
N GLU A 141 -0.49 6.99 -19.40
CA GLU A 141 -1.92 7.26 -19.25
C GLU A 141 -2.62 6.17 -18.43
N ALA A 142 -2.26 4.90 -18.65
CA ALA A 142 -2.80 3.79 -17.87
C ALA A 142 -2.36 3.87 -16.40
N ILE A 143 -1.11 4.26 -16.14
CA ILE A 143 -0.60 4.47 -14.78
C ILE A 143 -1.31 5.66 -14.12
N GLU A 144 -1.55 6.75 -14.85
CA GLU A 144 -2.31 7.90 -14.33
C GLU A 144 -3.74 7.51 -13.97
N ALA A 145 -4.43 6.76 -14.84
CA ALA A 145 -5.77 6.25 -14.56
C ALA A 145 -5.80 5.33 -13.33
N ASP A 146 -4.81 4.47 -13.17
CA ASP A 146 -4.65 3.63 -11.97
C ASP A 146 -4.46 4.44 -10.69
N GLN A 147 -3.63 5.49 -10.75
CA GLN A 147 -3.43 6.38 -9.61
C GLN A 147 -4.71 7.13 -9.26
N GLN A 148 -5.45 7.60 -10.26
CA GLN A 148 -6.73 8.26 -10.05
C GLN A 148 -7.74 7.32 -9.38
N MET A 149 -7.87 6.09 -9.89
CA MET A 149 -8.74 5.08 -9.28
C MET A 149 -8.29 4.75 -7.85
N SER A 150 -6.99 4.63 -7.63
CA SER A 150 -6.40 4.41 -6.30
C SER A 150 -6.78 5.51 -5.31
N LYS A 151 -6.73 6.79 -5.73
CA LYS A 151 -7.14 7.93 -4.89
C LYS A 151 -8.60 7.81 -4.47
N PHE A 152 -9.49 7.42 -5.39
CA PHE A 152 -10.92 7.24 -5.07
C PHE A 152 -11.14 6.13 -4.04
N PHE A 153 -10.55 4.95 -4.24
CA PHE A 153 -10.68 3.85 -3.28
C PHE A 153 -10.08 4.19 -1.91
N VAL A 154 -8.94 4.88 -1.88
CA VAL A 154 -8.29 5.28 -0.62
C VAL A 154 -9.10 6.36 0.10
N ALA A 155 -9.66 7.34 -0.60
CA ALA A 155 -10.57 8.33 -0.01
C ALA A 155 -11.83 7.66 0.56
N ALA A 156 -12.42 6.71 -0.15
CA ALA A 156 -13.56 5.94 0.34
C ALA A 156 -13.20 5.10 1.58
N ALA A 157 -12.00 4.49 1.61
CA ALA A 157 -11.52 3.73 2.75
C ALA A 157 -11.30 4.63 3.99
N ALA A 158 -10.68 5.80 3.81
CA ALA A 158 -10.47 6.76 4.89
C ALA A 158 -11.80 7.28 5.46
N ASN A 159 -12.76 7.61 4.59
CA ASN A 159 -14.11 7.98 5.00
C ASN A 159 -14.80 6.85 5.78
N THR A 160 -14.68 5.62 5.30
CA THR A 160 -15.27 4.44 5.96
C THR A 160 -14.72 4.20 7.36
N ALA A 161 -13.41 4.43 7.55
CA ALA A 161 -12.74 4.30 8.84
C ALA A 161 -12.85 5.55 9.73
N ALA A 162 -13.44 6.63 9.23
CA ALA A 162 -13.44 7.95 9.87
C ALA A 162 -12.03 8.41 10.30
N CYS A 163 -11.02 8.14 9.46
CA CYS A 163 -9.62 8.47 9.75
C CYS A 163 -9.09 9.58 8.83
N TYR A 164 -7.93 10.14 9.17
CA TYR A 164 -7.28 11.13 8.31
C TYR A 164 -6.75 10.48 7.02
N LEU A 165 -6.85 11.22 5.91
CA LEU A 165 -6.18 10.90 4.65
C LEU A 165 -5.08 11.93 4.39
N LYS A 166 -3.85 11.46 4.20
CA LYS A 166 -2.71 12.27 3.75
C LYS A 166 -2.29 11.85 2.35
N VAL A 167 -2.49 12.74 1.38
CA VAL A 167 -1.92 12.58 0.04
C VAL A 167 -0.56 13.26 0.01
N VAL A 168 0.49 12.47 -0.15
CA VAL A 168 1.87 12.94 -0.30
C VAL A 168 2.16 13.09 -1.79
N SER A 169 2.20 14.33 -2.26
CA SER A 169 2.44 14.64 -3.67
C SER A 169 3.93 14.60 -3.98
N LEU A 170 4.32 13.62 -4.79
CA LEU A 170 5.64 13.42 -5.36
C LEU A 170 5.59 13.67 -6.86
N ARG A 171 4.74 14.62 -7.29
CA ARG A 171 4.52 14.96 -8.70
C ARG A 171 5.56 15.96 -9.22
N TYR A 172 6.84 15.68 -8.99
CA TYR A 172 7.98 16.48 -9.45
C TYR A 172 9.13 15.55 -9.90
N GLU A 173 10.12 16.08 -10.61
CA GLU A 173 11.26 15.27 -11.04
C GLU A 173 12.19 14.95 -9.90
N GLN A 174 12.55 13.66 -9.82
CA GLN A 174 13.59 13.20 -8.94
C GLN A 174 14.97 13.65 -9.43
N ARG A 175 15.64 14.49 -8.64
CA ARG A 175 16.98 15.04 -8.89
C ARG A 175 18.10 14.14 -8.39
N ARG A 176 17.83 13.33 -7.35
CA ARG A 176 18.79 12.37 -6.79
C ARG A 176 18.14 11.06 -6.35
N PRO A 177 18.90 9.96 -6.26
CA PRO A 177 18.38 8.69 -5.74
C PRO A 177 17.68 8.87 -4.39
N PHE A 178 16.53 8.21 -4.25
CA PHE A 178 15.70 8.20 -3.05
C PHE A 178 15.11 9.53 -2.55
N GLU A 179 15.29 10.66 -3.25
CA GLU A 179 14.69 11.97 -2.89
C GLU A 179 13.19 11.89 -2.59
N HIS A 180 12.40 11.24 -3.45
CA HIS A 180 10.95 11.10 -3.23
C HIS A 180 10.64 10.31 -1.95
N ALA A 181 11.41 9.27 -1.65
CA ALA A 181 11.22 8.46 -0.45
C ALA A 181 11.59 9.25 0.82
N GLU A 182 12.63 10.10 0.75
CA GLU A 182 13.05 10.98 1.85
C GLU A 182 12.01 12.07 2.13
N ALA A 183 11.57 12.77 1.09
CA ALA A 183 10.54 13.80 1.20
C ALA A 183 9.24 13.23 1.75
N ALA A 184 8.78 12.08 1.21
CA ALA A 184 7.59 11.42 1.70
C ALA A 184 7.72 10.94 3.14
N ALA A 185 8.86 10.37 3.52
CA ALA A 185 9.07 9.92 4.89
C ALA A 185 9.05 11.08 5.88
N GLU A 186 9.66 12.21 5.55
CA GLU A 186 9.62 13.42 6.38
C GLU A 186 8.18 13.91 6.58
N GLU A 187 7.41 14.03 5.50
CA GLU A 187 6.01 14.47 5.56
C GLU A 187 5.10 13.51 6.35
N ILE A 188 5.31 12.20 6.19
CA ILE A 188 4.59 11.17 6.96
C ILE A 188 4.94 11.28 8.45
N VAL A 189 6.22 11.37 8.80
CA VAL A 189 6.68 11.48 10.19
C VAL A 189 6.13 12.75 10.85
N GLN A 190 6.15 13.88 10.15
CA GLN A 190 5.57 15.12 10.64
C GLN A 190 4.07 14.98 10.88
N THR A 191 3.34 14.36 9.94
CA THR A 191 1.91 14.10 10.07
C THR A 191 1.60 13.22 11.30
N ILE A 192 2.37 12.14 11.49
CA ILE A 192 2.20 11.24 12.65
C ILE A 192 2.44 11.98 13.97
N LYS A 193 3.50 12.80 14.04
CA LYS A 193 3.83 13.59 15.24
C LYS A 193 2.72 14.59 15.56
N SER A 194 2.21 15.31 14.56
CA SER A 194 1.11 16.25 14.74
C SER A 194 -0.16 15.56 15.24
N LEU A 195 -0.52 14.41 14.66
CA LEU A 195 -1.69 13.64 15.11
C LEU A 195 -1.55 13.04 16.51
N SER A 196 -0.31 12.80 16.96
CA SER A 196 -0.04 12.26 18.31
C SER A 196 0.01 13.36 19.38
N SER A 197 -0.03 14.63 18.98
CA SER A 197 0.05 15.80 19.86
C SER A 197 -1.31 16.46 20.13
N ILE A 198 -2.39 15.90 19.56
CA ILE A 198 -3.78 16.34 19.69
C ILE A 198 -4.52 15.27 20.48
#